data_AF-A0A1S1Q636-F1
#
_entry.id   AF-A0A1S1Q636-F1
#
_cell.length_a   1.000
_cell.length_b   1.000
_cell.length_c   1.000
_cell.angle_alpha   90.00
_cell.angle_beta   90.00
_cell.angle_gamma   90.00
#
_symmetry.space_group_name_H-M   'P 1'
#
loop_
_entity.id
_entity.type
_entity.pdbx_description
1 polymer ?
#
loop_
_entity_poly.entity_id
_entity_poly.type
_entity_poly.pdbx_seq_one_letter_code
_entity_poly.pdbx_strand_id
1 'polypeptide(L)'
;MGMITPVQRREGEPVTVSIALSMVGPSRPTLSGTVDIVVDDSIRHTVTLAPGAGQGTATWTVSLAPGVHRMTAAYSGNEFYQPFGFSGGTTIQNGRLEVTPPERIVAGEPFTVRVKVVPINGATGTPSGTVRLSHGFWPDQATATLDGTGSAIVTLTASFPSGNTPSALVMYVEYLGDGTFLPNTWTAVPAIPYSLPDGSPAGGETPEQAAT
;
A
#
# COMPACT_ATOMS: atom_id res chain seq x y z
N MET A 1 0.32 5.11 -26.32
CA MET A 1 -0.09 4.85 -24.91
C MET A 1 0.55 5.93 -24.04
N GLY A 2 -0.19 6.46 -23.08
CA GLY A 2 0.33 7.35 -22.06
C GLY A 2 0.12 6.78 -20.66
N MET A 3 1.09 7.01 -19.79
CA MET A 3 1.01 6.69 -18.37
C MET A 3 1.31 7.94 -17.55
N ILE A 4 0.51 8.14 -16.49
CA ILE A 4 0.74 9.12 -15.43
C ILE A 4 0.93 8.36 -14.13
N THR A 5 2.07 8.58 -13.47
CA THR A 5 2.47 7.83 -12.28
C THR A 5 2.79 8.80 -11.15
N PRO A 6 1.78 9.19 -10.34
CA PRO A 6 1.98 9.98 -9.14
C PRO A 6 2.48 9.13 -7.97
N VAL A 7 3.58 9.55 -7.34
CA VAL A 7 4.17 8.86 -6.19
C VAL A 7 4.60 9.87 -5.13
N GLN A 8 4.15 9.65 -3.89
CA GLN A 8 4.78 10.20 -2.70
C GLN A 8 5.83 9.21 -2.21
N ARG A 9 7.10 9.61 -2.14
CA ARG A 9 8.21 8.71 -1.75
C ARG A 9 8.38 8.61 -0.25
N ARG A 10 8.17 9.72 0.45
CA ARG A 10 8.16 9.78 1.90
C ARG A 10 7.03 10.64 2.40
N GLU A 11 6.62 10.38 3.62
CA GLU A 11 5.66 11.22 4.32
C GLU A 11 6.16 12.66 4.43
N GLY A 12 5.26 13.61 4.28
CA GLY A 12 5.52 15.04 4.25
C GLY A 12 6.13 15.53 2.93
N GLU A 13 6.59 14.64 2.05
CA GLU A 13 7.13 15.05 0.75
C GLU A 13 6.01 15.36 -0.25
N PRO A 14 6.25 16.31 -1.18
CA PRO A 14 5.41 16.49 -2.35
C PRO A 14 5.32 15.22 -3.21
N VAL A 15 4.25 15.13 -3.98
CA VAL A 15 4.02 14.05 -4.95
C VAL A 15 4.82 14.33 -6.21
N THR A 16 5.63 13.37 -6.64
CA THR A 16 6.24 13.39 -7.97
C THR A 16 5.33 12.70 -8.97
N VAL A 17 4.90 13.43 -9.98
CA VAL A 17 4.10 12.95 -11.10
C VAL A 17 5.02 12.71 -12.29
N SER A 18 5.17 11.44 -12.66
CA SER A 18 5.91 11.05 -13.87
C SER A 18 4.97 10.80 -15.03
N ILE A 19 5.27 11.41 -16.18
CA ILE A 19 4.58 11.18 -17.44
C ILE A 19 5.49 10.37 -18.36
N ALA A 20 4.94 9.30 -18.94
CA ALA A 20 5.63 8.50 -19.95
C ALA A 20 4.68 8.21 -21.12
N LEU A 21 5.04 8.68 -22.31
CA LEU A 21 4.33 8.42 -23.55
C LEU A 21 5.16 7.48 -24.44
N SER A 22 4.48 6.54 -25.07
CA SER A 22 5.09 5.61 -26.03
C SER A 22 4.14 5.40 -27.21
N MET A 23 4.64 5.62 -28.41
CA MET A 23 3.92 5.45 -29.67
C MET A 23 4.36 4.17 -30.37
N VAL A 24 3.41 3.52 -31.03
CA VAL A 24 3.66 2.33 -31.84
C VAL A 24 3.55 2.69 -33.31
N GLY A 25 4.48 2.20 -34.13
CA GLY A 25 4.51 2.49 -35.56
C GLY A 25 5.81 2.04 -36.21
N PRO A 26 5.80 1.80 -37.54
CA PRO A 26 6.99 1.40 -38.30
C PRO A 26 8.01 2.54 -38.39
N SER A 27 7.53 3.78 -38.51
CA SER A 27 8.31 4.98 -38.26
C SER A 27 8.08 5.41 -36.81
N ARG A 28 9.15 5.82 -36.12
CA ARG A 28 9.10 6.40 -34.77
C ARG A 28 9.58 7.85 -34.81
N PRO A 29 8.84 8.77 -35.47
CA PRO A 29 9.16 10.19 -35.41
C PRO A 29 9.35 10.68 -33.98
N THR A 30 10.06 11.79 -33.83
CA THR A 30 10.27 12.40 -32.53
C THR A 30 8.94 12.79 -31.92
N LEU A 31 8.63 12.23 -30.75
CA LEU A 31 7.51 12.65 -29.95
C LEU A 31 7.95 13.86 -29.12
N SER A 32 7.18 14.95 -29.22
CA SER A 32 7.46 16.24 -28.60
C SER A 32 6.13 16.94 -28.28
N GLY A 33 6.17 18.06 -27.59
CA GLY A 33 4.96 18.83 -27.26
C GLY A 33 4.65 18.81 -25.77
N THR A 34 3.39 19.08 -25.43
CA THR A 34 2.99 19.34 -24.05
C THR A 34 1.91 18.38 -23.57
N VAL A 35 1.86 18.20 -22.26
CA VAL A 35 0.81 17.46 -21.58
C VAL A 35 0.18 18.36 -20.53
N ASP A 36 -1.11 18.61 -20.66
CA ASP A 36 -1.91 19.31 -19.66
C ASP A 36 -2.40 18.31 -18.60
N ILE A 37 -2.08 18.57 -17.34
CA ILE A 37 -2.41 17.74 -16.20
C ILE A 37 -3.44 18.47 -15.35
N VAL A 38 -4.48 17.76 -14.92
CA VAL A 38 -5.50 18.26 -13.99
C VAL A 38 -5.61 17.30 -12.81
N VAL A 39 -5.49 17.82 -11.59
CA VAL A 39 -5.69 17.08 -10.33
C VAL A 39 -6.99 17.56 -9.69
N ASP A 40 -7.90 16.62 -9.41
CA ASP A 40 -9.20 16.85 -8.77
C ASP A 40 -9.96 18.05 -9.34
N ASP A 41 -9.95 18.17 -10.67
CA ASP A 41 -10.60 19.23 -11.47
C ASP A 41 -10.21 20.68 -11.12
N SER A 42 -9.23 20.88 -10.23
CA SER A 42 -8.92 22.17 -9.61
C SER A 42 -7.49 22.61 -9.89
N ILE A 43 -6.50 21.75 -9.66
CA ILE A 43 -5.09 22.06 -9.91
C ILE A 43 -4.79 21.75 -11.37
N ARG A 44 -4.28 22.73 -12.12
CA ARG A 44 -3.90 22.59 -13.53
C ARG A 44 -2.42 22.90 -13.71
N HIS A 45 -1.72 22.06 -14.47
CA HIS A 45 -0.33 22.29 -14.79
C HIS A 45 0.01 21.71 -16.17
N THR A 46 0.84 22.42 -16.93
CA THR A 46 1.30 21.98 -18.25
C THR A 46 2.76 21.62 -18.18
N VAL A 47 3.11 20.41 -18.60
CA VAL A 47 4.51 19.96 -18.71
C VAL A 47 4.94 19.86 -20.17
N THR A 48 6.21 20.16 -20.43
CA THR A 48 6.82 19.93 -21.75
C THR A 48 7.52 18.58 -21.73
N LEU A 49 7.29 17.76 -22.75
CA LEU A 49 7.93 16.46 -22.88
C LEU A 49 9.39 16.60 -23.32
N ALA A 50 10.27 15.88 -22.64
CA ALA A 50 11.60 15.58 -23.17
C ALA A 50 11.43 14.73 -24.44
N PRO A 51 11.90 15.20 -25.61
CA PRO A 51 11.61 14.55 -26.88
C PRO A 51 12.40 13.25 -27.07
N GLY A 52 11.80 12.28 -27.73
CA GLY A 52 12.41 10.99 -28.03
C GLY A 52 11.75 10.26 -29.20
N ALA A 53 12.44 9.27 -29.77
CA ALA A 53 11.94 8.53 -30.94
C ALA A 53 10.71 7.68 -30.57
N GLY A 54 9.52 8.16 -30.92
CA GLY A 54 8.25 7.58 -30.50
C GLY A 54 8.04 7.53 -28.98
N GLN A 55 8.81 8.28 -28.21
CA GLN A 55 8.76 8.31 -26.74
C GLN A 55 8.88 9.74 -26.23
N GLY A 56 8.25 10.03 -25.11
CA GLY A 56 8.45 11.30 -24.42
C GLY A 56 8.15 11.16 -22.94
N THR A 57 8.92 11.88 -22.13
CA THR A 57 8.78 11.84 -20.68
C THR A 57 8.74 13.24 -20.10
N ALA A 58 8.09 13.39 -18.95
CA ALA A 58 8.14 14.62 -18.17
C ALA A 58 7.94 14.30 -16.70
N THR A 59 8.37 15.22 -15.83
CA THR A 59 8.14 15.15 -14.40
C THR A 59 7.58 16.46 -13.88
N TRP A 60 6.69 16.37 -12.91
CA TRP A 60 6.13 17.51 -12.19
C TRP A 60 6.00 17.17 -10.72
N THR A 61 6.22 18.14 -9.85
CA THR A 61 6.10 17.97 -8.40
C THR A 61 4.99 18.86 -7.86
N VAL A 62 4.08 18.28 -7.07
CA VAL A 62 2.91 18.97 -6.51
C VAL A 62 2.68 18.55 -5.07
N SER A 63 2.42 19.52 -4.19
CA SER A 63 1.99 19.24 -2.82
C SER A 63 0.49 18.99 -2.81
N LEU A 64 0.10 17.84 -2.26
CA LEU A 64 -1.30 17.43 -2.13
C LEU A 64 -1.64 17.24 -0.65
N ALA A 65 -2.83 17.67 -0.26
CA ALA A 65 -3.35 17.37 1.07
C ALA A 65 -3.61 15.86 1.20
N PRO A 66 -3.82 15.32 2.42
CA PRO A 66 -4.25 13.94 2.54
C PRO A 66 -5.61 13.69 1.89
N GLY A 67 -5.74 12.55 1.20
CA GLY A 67 -6.92 12.24 0.42
C GLY A 67 -6.65 11.34 -0.78
N VAL A 68 -7.72 10.96 -1.47
CA VAL A 68 -7.65 10.27 -2.76
C VAL A 68 -7.65 11.33 -3.86
N HIS A 69 -6.62 11.34 -4.67
CA HIS A 69 -6.43 12.30 -5.75
C HIS A 69 -6.55 11.62 -7.11
N ARG A 70 -7.40 12.16 -7.98
CA ARG A 70 -7.55 11.73 -9.36
C ARG A 70 -6.78 12.69 -10.27
N MET A 71 -6.03 12.13 -11.21
CA MET A 71 -5.26 12.91 -12.17
C MET A 71 -5.69 12.54 -13.58
N THR A 72 -5.99 13.55 -14.38
CA THR A 72 -6.17 13.42 -15.82
C THR A 72 -5.04 14.15 -16.53
N ALA A 73 -4.63 13.63 -17.67
CA ALA A 73 -3.57 14.17 -18.48
C ALA A 73 -3.99 14.15 -19.96
N ALA A 74 -3.74 15.23 -20.67
CA ALA A 74 -4.06 15.38 -22.09
C ALA A 74 -2.82 15.81 -22.86
N TYR A 75 -2.33 14.93 -23.73
CA TYR A 75 -1.26 15.28 -24.67
C TYR A 75 -1.87 16.07 -25.83
N SER A 76 -1.27 17.21 -26.17
CA SER A 76 -1.78 18.14 -27.19
C SER A 76 -1.64 17.64 -28.63
N GLY A 77 -0.87 16.58 -28.86
CA GLY A 77 -0.44 16.21 -30.21
C GLY A 77 0.77 17.01 -30.69
N ASN A 78 1.34 16.57 -31.80
CA ASN A 78 2.34 17.29 -32.59
C ASN A 78 2.13 16.98 -34.09
N GLU A 79 3.09 17.37 -34.94
CA GLU A 79 2.99 17.16 -36.40
C GLU A 79 2.86 15.69 -36.82
N PHE A 80 3.30 14.73 -35.98
CA PHE A 80 3.31 13.30 -36.28
C PHE A 80 2.28 12.49 -35.49
N TYR A 81 1.80 13.03 -34.36
CA TYR A 81 0.98 12.29 -33.40
C TYR A 81 -0.25 13.09 -33.00
N GLN A 82 -1.41 12.44 -33.03
CA GLN A 82 -2.68 13.03 -32.60
C GLN A 82 -2.74 13.26 -31.08
N PRO A 83 -3.53 14.23 -30.61
CA PRO A 83 -3.81 14.40 -29.18
C PRO A 83 -4.55 13.20 -28.60
N PHE A 84 -4.30 12.90 -27.32
CA PHE A 84 -5.03 11.87 -26.59
C PHE A 84 -4.96 12.10 -25.07
N GLY A 85 -5.93 11.53 -24.35
CA GLY A 85 -6.02 11.59 -22.90
C GLY A 85 -5.61 10.29 -22.20
N PHE A 86 -5.18 10.40 -20.96
CA PHE A 86 -4.92 9.30 -20.04
C PHE A 86 -5.12 9.78 -18.60
N SER A 87 -5.23 8.84 -17.67
CA SER A 87 -5.54 9.16 -16.28
C SER A 87 -4.82 8.23 -15.32
N GLY A 88 -4.71 8.66 -14.08
CA GLY A 88 -4.22 7.88 -12.96
C GLY A 88 -4.70 8.50 -11.66
N GLY A 89 -4.08 8.11 -10.56
CA GLY A 89 -4.41 8.65 -9.26
C GLY A 89 -3.45 8.15 -8.20
N THR A 90 -3.52 8.78 -7.04
CA THR A 90 -2.75 8.40 -5.86
C THR A 90 -3.58 8.66 -4.61
N THR A 91 -3.22 7.99 -3.53
CA THR A 91 -3.79 8.27 -2.21
C THR A 91 -2.68 8.79 -1.32
N ILE A 92 -2.89 9.98 -0.77
CA ILE A 92 -2.02 10.55 0.25
C ILE A 92 -2.61 10.20 1.61
N GLN A 93 -1.98 9.25 2.28
CA GLN A 93 -2.42 8.77 3.59
C GLN A 93 -2.28 9.88 4.64
N ASN A 94 -3.21 9.95 5.59
CA ASN A 94 -3.11 10.81 6.77
C ASN A 94 -2.82 10.03 8.05
N GLY A 95 -2.83 8.71 8.02
CA GLY A 95 -2.49 7.85 9.15
C GLY A 95 -1.44 6.79 8.77
N ARG A 96 -0.49 6.57 9.65
CA ARG A 96 0.44 5.42 9.60
C ARG A 96 0.12 4.44 10.72
N LEU A 97 0.12 3.15 10.39
CA LEU A 97 0.07 2.06 11.35
C LEU A 97 1.46 1.76 11.92
N GLU A 98 1.58 1.82 13.23
CA GLU A 98 2.71 1.32 14.01
C GLU A 98 2.25 0.05 14.74
N VAL A 99 2.71 -1.11 14.27
CA VAL A 99 2.26 -2.42 14.76
C VAL A 99 3.40 -3.12 15.48
N THR A 100 3.14 -3.60 16.70
CA THR A 100 4.03 -4.50 17.44
C THR A 100 3.39 -5.89 17.49
N PRO A 101 3.82 -6.82 16.61
CA PRO A 101 3.36 -8.21 16.63
C PRO A 101 4.02 -9.01 17.78
N PRO A 102 3.50 -10.20 18.11
CA PRO A 102 4.21 -11.13 18.99
C PRO A 102 5.48 -11.67 18.32
N GLU A 103 6.47 -12.07 19.12
CA GLU A 103 7.69 -12.70 18.60
C GLU A 103 7.45 -14.13 18.06
N ARG A 104 6.46 -14.83 18.61
CA ARG A 104 6.05 -16.18 18.24
C ARG A 104 4.58 -16.37 18.54
N ILE A 105 3.92 -17.22 17.76
CA ILE A 105 2.55 -17.68 18.00
C ILE A 105 2.59 -19.17 18.35
N VAL A 106 1.88 -19.55 19.42
CA VAL A 106 1.75 -20.94 19.86
C VAL A 106 0.34 -21.42 19.53
N ALA A 107 0.24 -22.64 19.00
CA ALA A 107 -1.03 -23.21 18.59
C ALA A 107 -2.05 -23.28 19.73
N GLY A 108 -3.26 -22.75 19.48
CA GLY A 108 -4.35 -22.76 20.45
C GLY A 108 -4.19 -21.76 21.61
N GLU A 109 -3.06 -21.04 21.70
CA GLU A 109 -2.86 -19.98 22.69
C GLU A 109 -3.26 -18.61 22.13
N PRO A 110 -3.90 -17.74 22.94
CA PRO A 110 -4.14 -16.37 22.55
C PRO A 110 -2.82 -15.59 22.48
N PHE A 111 -2.64 -14.82 21.43
CA PHE A 111 -1.54 -13.86 21.28
C PHE A 111 -2.08 -12.45 21.14
N THR A 112 -1.24 -11.46 21.45
CA THR A 112 -1.62 -10.04 21.40
C THR A 112 -0.82 -9.28 20.35
N VAL A 113 -1.49 -8.35 19.68
CA VAL A 113 -0.90 -7.41 18.75
C VAL A 113 -1.22 -6.01 19.24
N ARG A 114 -0.18 -5.18 19.43
CA ARG A 114 -0.37 -3.76 19.76
C ARG A 114 -0.36 -2.96 18.48
N VAL A 115 -1.33 -2.08 18.33
CA VAL A 115 -1.49 -1.22 17.17
C VAL A 115 -1.59 0.22 17.64
N LYS A 116 -0.86 1.12 17.00
CA LYS A 116 -1.02 2.55 17.15
C LYS A 116 -1.19 3.18 15.78
N VAL A 117 -2.15 4.08 15.64
CA VAL A 117 -2.31 4.88 14.43
C VAL A 117 -1.81 6.28 14.73
N VAL A 118 -0.83 6.75 13.96
CA VAL A 118 -0.23 8.07 14.13
C VAL A 118 -0.57 8.98 12.95
N PRO A 119 -0.91 10.26 13.20
CA PRO A 119 -1.11 11.23 12.13
C PRO A 119 0.18 11.49 11.33
N ILE A 120 0.06 11.60 10.01
CA ILE A 120 1.15 11.91 9.08
C ILE A 120 0.68 12.93 8.03
N ASN A 121 1.59 13.39 7.17
CA ASN A 121 1.26 14.31 6.07
C ASN A 121 0.51 15.59 6.53
N GLY A 122 0.87 16.11 7.71
CA GLY A 122 0.28 17.33 8.29
C GLY A 122 -1.12 17.13 8.89
N ALA A 123 -1.62 15.90 8.96
CA ALA A 123 -2.87 15.61 9.66
C ALA A 123 -2.75 15.92 11.16
N THR A 124 -3.85 16.36 11.76
CA THR A 124 -3.95 16.68 13.19
C THR A 124 -5.09 15.88 13.83
N GLY A 125 -5.10 15.81 15.17
CA GLY A 125 -6.07 15.02 15.91
C GLY A 125 -5.60 13.61 16.25
N THR A 126 -6.43 12.88 17.00
CA THR A 126 -6.18 11.50 17.39
C THR A 126 -7.05 10.56 16.55
N PRO A 127 -6.46 9.58 15.83
CA PRO A 127 -7.24 8.59 15.11
C PRO A 127 -8.14 7.77 16.04
N SER A 128 -9.35 7.49 15.57
CA SER A 128 -10.39 6.73 16.27
C SER A 128 -10.84 5.55 15.41
N GLY A 129 -11.87 4.82 15.79
CA GLY A 129 -12.39 3.72 14.97
C GLY A 129 -11.73 2.38 15.27
N THR A 130 -11.73 1.47 14.29
CA THR A 130 -11.52 0.04 14.55
C THR A 130 -10.34 -0.51 13.76
N VAL A 131 -9.54 -1.33 14.43
CA VAL A 131 -8.52 -2.18 13.81
C VAL A 131 -9.01 -3.61 13.71
N ARG A 132 -8.69 -4.27 12.60
CA ARG A 132 -8.97 -5.68 12.32
C ARG A 132 -7.66 -6.43 12.19
N LEU A 133 -7.50 -7.48 12.97
CA LEU A 133 -6.38 -8.42 12.91
C LEU A 133 -6.86 -9.71 12.23
N SER A 134 -6.06 -10.21 11.31
CA SER A 134 -6.26 -11.51 10.68
C SER A 134 -4.93 -12.16 10.33
N HIS A 135 -4.97 -13.41 9.90
CA HIS A 135 -3.83 -14.10 9.32
C HIS A 135 -4.20 -14.84 8.04
N GLY A 136 -3.20 -15.26 7.26
CA GLY A 136 -3.40 -15.89 5.95
C GLY A 136 -3.98 -17.31 5.95
N PHE A 137 -4.41 -17.82 7.11
CA PHE A 137 -4.90 -19.19 7.30
C PHE A 137 -6.23 -19.18 8.02
N TRP A 138 -7.24 -19.91 7.53
CA TRP A 138 -8.58 -19.96 8.15
C TRP A 138 -9.23 -18.55 8.32
N PRO A 139 -10.55 -18.44 8.59
CA PRO A 139 -11.21 -17.13 8.68
C PRO A 139 -11.05 -16.46 10.05
N ASP A 140 -10.03 -16.83 10.82
CA ASP A 140 -9.80 -16.30 12.17
C ASP A 140 -9.49 -14.80 12.10
N GLN A 141 -10.34 -14.00 12.75
CA GLN A 141 -10.23 -12.55 12.80
C GLN A 141 -10.63 -12.03 14.17
N ALA A 142 -9.97 -10.97 14.60
CA ALA A 142 -10.34 -10.21 15.79
C ALA A 142 -10.37 -8.73 15.47
N THR A 143 -11.16 -7.97 16.23
CA THR A 143 -11.23 -6.51 16.11
C THR A 143 -11.05 -5.86 17.47
N ALA A 144 -10.50 -4.65 17.47
CA ALA A 144 -10.48 -3.79 18.65
C ALA A 144 -10.66 -2.33 18.23
N THR A 145 -11.25 -1.53 19.10
CA THR A 145 -11.41 -0.09 18.90
C THR A 145 -10.18 0.64 19.43
N LEU A 146 -9.74 1.68 18.73
CA LEU A 146 -8.70 2.58 19.21
C LEU A 146 -9.18 3.32 20.46
N ASP A 147 -8.30 3.46 21.45
CA ASP A 147 -8.51 4.25 22.65
C ASP A 147 -8.32 5.76 22.40
N GLY A 148 -8.45 6.57 23.45
CA GLY A 148 -8.27 8.03 23.38
C GLY A 148 -6.86 8.50 23.02
N THR A 149 -5.91 7.59 22.82
CA THR A 149 -4.54 7.87 22.35
C THR A 149 -4.29 7.37 20.93
N GLY A 150 -5.29 6.79 20.26
CA GLY A 150 -5.15 6.18 18.94
C GLY A 150 -4.46 4.81 18.98
N SER A 151 -4.54 4.10 20.12
CA SER A 151 -3.92 2.79 20.32
C SER A 151 -4.96 1.70 20.54
N ALA A 152 -4.68 0.48 20.12
CA ALA A 152 -5.48 -0.70 20.42
C ALA A 152 -4.61 -1.91 20.73
N ILE A 153 -5.15 -2.81 21.55
CA ILE A 153 -4.60 -4.15 21.77
C ILE A 153 -5.62 -5.13 21.20
N VAL A 154 -5.20 -5.92 20.23
CA VAL A 154 -6.03 -6.97 19.62
C VAL A 154 -5.52 -8.32 20.07
N THR A 155 -6.41 -9.14 20.60
CA THR A 155 -6.10 -10.53 20.98
C THR A 155 -6.76 -11.47 19.99
N LEU A 156 -6.00 -12.43 19.48
CA LEU A 156 -6.49 -13.48 18.59
C LEU A 156 -5.90 -14.82 19.02
N THR A 157 -6.65 -15.90 18.81
CA THR A 157 -6.16 -17.27 18.94
C THR A 157 -6.19 -17.88 17.54
N ALA A 158 -5.07 -18.41 17.08
CA ALA A 158 -5.01 -19.08 15.78
C ALA A 158 -5.37 -20.57 15.95
N SER A 159 -6.36 -21.03 15.20
CA SER A 159 -6.83 -22.41 15.24
C SER A 159 -6.58 -23.15 13.92
N PHE A 160 -6.12 -24.41 14.01
CA PHE A 160 -5.84 -25.26 12.83
C PHE A 160 -6.53 -26.62 12.98
N PRO A 161 -7.84 -26.70 12.67
CA PRO A 161 -8.64 -27.90 12.92
C PRO A 161 -8.18 -29.15 12.16
N SER A 162 -7.49 -28.99 11.02
CA SER A 162 -7.13 -30.08 10.11
C SER A 162 -5.70 -30.59 10.29
N GLY A 163 -4.96 -30.16 11.31
CA GLY A 163 -3.56 -30.57 11.55
C GLY A 163 -2.54 -29.96 10.57
N ASN A 164 -2.97 -29.24 9.54
CA ASN A 164 -2.09 -28.48 8.65
C ASN A 164 -1.64 -27.18 9.33
N THR A 165 -0.67 -27.29 10.22
CA THR A 165 -0.09 -26.16 10.92
C THR A 165 1.10 -25.58 10.15
N PRO A 166 1.11 -24.28 9.84
CA PRO A 166 2.25 -23.68 9.16
C PRO A 166 3.42 -23.47 10.13
N SER A 167 4.65 -23.41 9.64
CA SER A 167 5.82 -23.06 10.46
C SER A 167 5.90 -21.56 10.78
N ALA A 168 5.14 -20.72 10.07
CA ALA A 168 5.02 -19.29 10.33
C ALA A 168 3.68 -18.72 9.80
N LEU A 169 3.21 -17.63 10.39
CA LEU A 169 2.00 -16.92 9.99
C LEU A 169 2.30 -15.51 9.46
N VAL A 170 1.78 -15.21 8.28
CA VAL A 170 1.68 -13.83 7.80
C VAL A 170 0.45 -13.22 8.45
N MET A 171 0.67 -12.22 9.32
CA MET A 171 -0.40 -11.42 9.91
C MET A 171 -0.71 -10.20 9.07
N TYR A 172 -1.98 -9.83 9.10
CA TYR A 172 -2.49 -8.61 8.48
C TYR A 172 -3.21 -7.79 9.55
N VAL A 173 -2.86 -6.51 9.63
CA VAL A 173 -3.58 -5.53 10.44
C VAL A 173 -4.17 -4.51 9.50
N GLU A 174 -5.45 -4.25 9.64
CA GLU A 174 -6.17 -3.25 8.87
C GLU A 174 -6.81 -2.24 9.83
N TYR A 175 -6.45 -0.99 9.67
CA TYR A 175 -7.20 0.11 10.23
C TYR A 175 -8.33 0.47 9.26
N LEU A 176 -9.57 0.42 9.72
CA LEU A 176 -10.76 0.62 8.88
C LEU A 176 -11.06 2.10 8.59
N GLY A 177 -10.22 3.01 9.08
CA GLY A 177 -10.45 4.44 8.99
C GLY A 177 -11.46 4.94 10.01
N ASP A 178 -11.64 6.25 9.99
CA ASP A 178 -12.74 6.96 10.65
C ASP A 178 -13.24 8.10 9.77
N GLY A 179 -14.03 9.04 10.32
CA GLY A 179 -14.54 10.18 9.57
C GLY A 179 -13.47 11.18 9.10
N THR A 180 -12.23 11.03 9.55
CA THR A 180 -11.12 11.95 9.31
C THR A 180 -9.86 11.25 8.78
N PHE A 181 -9.52 10.07 9.27
CA PHE A 181 -8.35 9.27 8.90
C PHE A 181 -8.74 8.15 7.93
N LEU A 182 -7.97 8.03 6.85
CA LEU A 182 -8.17 7.04 5.81
C LEU A 182 -7.81 5.63 6.32
N PRO A 183 -8.46 4.58 5.77
CA PRO A 183 -8.07 3.21 6.02
C PRO A 183 -6.64 2.92 5.57
N ASN A 184 -5.94 2.07 6.30
CA ASN A 184 -4.59 1.63 5.95
C ASN A 184 -4.34 0.19 6.44
N THR A 185 -3.39 -0.49 5.83
CA THR A 185 -3.04 -1.88 6.15
C THR A 185 -1.57 -2.01 6.50
N TRP A 186 -1.28 -3.06 7.25
CA TRP A 186 0.05 -3.50 7.59
C TRP A 186 0.12 -5.03 7.42
N THR A 187 1.24 -5.51 6.88
CA THR A 187 1.50 -6.93 6.70
C THR A 187 2.81 -7.28 7.39
N ALA A 188 2.81 -8.36 8.16
CA ALA A 188 4.01 -8.84 8.82
C ALA A 188 5.04 -9.33 7.79
N VAL A 189 6.22 -8.71 7.78
CA VAL A 189 7.37 -9.14 7.00
C VAL A 189 8.63 -9.05 7.90
N PRO A 190 9.31 -10.16 8.21
CA PRO A 190 8.97 -11.55 7.83
C PRO A 190 7.70 -12.07 8.52
N ALA A 191 7.22 -13.25 8.08
CA ALA A 191 6.16 -13.97 8.76
C ALA A 191 6.57 -14.34 10.20
N ILE A 192 5.61 -14.41 11.12
CA ILE A 192 5.85 -14.66 12.54
C ILE A 192 5.97 -16.17 12.78
N PRO A 193 7.03 -16.64 13.47
CA PRO A 193 7.18 -18.06 13.79
C PRO A 193 5.95 -18.64 14.47
N TYR A 194 5.58 -19.84 14.06
CA TYR A 194 4.45 -20.58 14.59
C TYR A 194 4.90 -21.96 15.10
N SER A 195 4.56 -22.28 16.34
CA SER A 195 4.93 -23.55 16.98
C SER A 195 3.73 -24.28 17.54
N LEU A 196 3.86 -25.60 17.67
CA LEU A 196 2.96 -26.41 18.47
C LEU A 196 3.16 -26.12 19.98
N PRO A 197 2.25 -26.58 20.85
CA PRO A 197 2.33 -26.32 22.29
C PRO A 197 3.58 -26.96 22.95
N ASP A 198 4.17 -27.98 22.34
CA ASP A 198 5.42 -28.61 22.77
C ASP A 198 6.68 -27.80 22.38
N GLY A 199 6.51 -26.68 21.68
CA GLY A 199 7.58 -25.83 21.19
C GLY A 199 8.21 -26.28 19.86
N SER A 200 7.77 -27.40 19.30
CA SER A 200 8.22 -27.91 18.00
C SER A 200 7.72 -26.98 16.88
N PRO A 201 8.51 -26.79 15.79
CA PRO A 201 8.02 -26.08 14.61
C PRO A 201 6.85 -26.86 14.02
N ALA A 202 5.76 -26.17 13.71
CA ALA A 202 4.52 -26.84 13.35
C ALA A 202 4.52 -27.43 11.92
N GLY A 203 5.58 -27.20 11.14
CA GLY A 203 5.76 -27.67 9.76
C GLY A 203 6.89 -28.69 9.56
N GLY A 204 7.05 -29.64 10.48
CA GLY A 204 8.08 -30.69 10.36
C GLY A 204 7.54 -32.01 9.83
N GLU A 205 7.79 -32.31 8.55
CA GLU A 205 8.18 -33.65 8.15
C GLU A 205 9.65 -33.58 7.71
N THR A 206 10.56 -34.10 8.54
CA THR A 206 11.80 -34.67 7.99
C THR A 206 11.71 -36.15 8.31
N PRO A 207 11.53 -37.04 7.32
CA PRO A 207 11.74 -38.46 7.56
C PRO A 207 13.19 -38.61 8.00
N GLU A 208 13.37 -39.17 9.19
CA GLU A 208 14.62 -39.76 9.63
C GLU A 208 15.17 -40.59 8.47
N GLN A 209 16.29 -40.15 7.90
CA GLN A 209 17.04 -40.93 6.93
C GLN A 209 17.56 -42.13 7.71
N ALA A 210 16.78 -43.22 7.66
CA ALA A 210 17.06 -44.45 8.36
C ALA A 210 18.49 -44.88 8.03
N ALA A 211 19.34 -44.85 9.05
CA ALA A 211 20.62 -45.50 9.01
C ALA A 211 20.38 -47.02 8.91
N THR A 212 20.71 -47.59 7.77
CA THR A 212 21.21 -48.97 7.61
C THR A 212 22.01 -49.06 6.34
#